data_AF-A0A6A5UHV5-F1
#
_entry.id   AF-A0A6A5UHV5-F1
#
_cell.length_a   1.000
_cell.length_b   1.000
_cell.length_c   1.000
_cell.angle_alpha   90.00
_cell.angle_beta   90.00
_cell.angle_gamma   90.00
#
_symmetry.space_group_name_H-M   'P 1'
#
loop_
_entity.id
_entity.type
_entity.pdbx_description
1 polymer ?
#
loop_
_entity_poly.entity_id
_entity_poly.type
_entity_poly.pdbx_seq_one_letter_code
_entity_poly.pdbx_strand_id
1 'polypeptide(L)'
;MPRAAGLPSNDADLVRYTRYSKKAGVLPDLPRVPPPEWQPLPINNPHKFGEPQIPKGTDIGSPVALFDLFFDADVLDRVAHIQISMLSTWRQADCQHQQRVAGSLHHRQSSIRTLQLLSIWPSTRSPRW
;
A
#
# COMPACT_ATOMS: atom_id res chain seq x y z
N MET A 1 -21.61 -32.30 -40.24
CA MET A 1 -20.62 -31.22 -40.42
C MET A 1 -19.87 -31.06 -39.09
N PRO A 2 -18.60 -31.47 -38.93
CA PRO A 2 -17.87 -31.15 -37.72
C PRO A 2 -17.45 -29.67 -37.76
N ARG A 3 -17.78 -28.96 -36.69
CA ARG A 3 -17.51 -27.53 -36.49
C ARG A 3 -16.00 -27.32 -36.50
N ALA A 4 -15.51 -26.48 -37.42
CA ALA A 4 -14.11 -26.08 -37.47
C ALA A 4 -13.67 -25.57 -36.09
N ALA A 5 -12.55 -26.10 -35.58
CA ALA A 5 -11.92 -25.59 -34.38
C ALA A 5 -11.62 -24.10 -34.60
N GLY A 6 -12.19 -23.25 -33.74
CA GLY A 6 -11.99 -21.79 -33.83
C GLY A 6 -10.51 -21.44 -33.75
N LEU A 7 -10.12 -20.38 -34.46
CA LEU A 7 -8.77 -19.83 -34.40
C LEU A 7 -8.36 -19.59 -32.93
N PRO A 8 -7.15 -20.00 -32.52
CA PRO A 8 -6.65 -19.67 -31.19
C PRO A 8 -6.52 -18.15 -31.06
N SER A 9 -7.02 -17.61 -29.96
CA SER A 9 -6.94 -16.19 -29.62
C SER A 9 -5.49 -15.69 -29.72
N ASN A 10 -5.31 -14.49 -30.26
CA ASN A 10 -4.01 -13.82 -30.42
C ASN A 10 -3.64 -12.97 -29.18
N ASP A 11 -4.28 -13.23 -28.04
CA ASP A 11 -4.07 -12.45 -26.83
C ASP A 11 -2.73 -12.80 -26.17
N ALA A 12 -1.99 -11.76 -25.77
CA ALA A 12 -0.65 -11.93 -25.17
C ALA A 12 -0.71 -12.55 -23.76
N ASP A 13 -1.86 -12.46 -23.11
CA ASP A 13 -2.17 -12.99 -21.79
C ASP A 13 -2.90 -14.35 -21.85
N LEU A 14 -3.01 -14.98 -23.03
CA LEU A 14 -3.69 -16.25 -23.17
C LEU A 14 -2.98 -17.34 -22.36
N VAL A 15 -3.51 -17.62 -21.17
CA VAL A 15 -2.99 -18.65 -20.28
C VAL A 15 -3.22 -20.01 -20.94
N ARG A 16 -2.14 -20.58 -21.49
CA ARG A 16 -2.14 -21.96 -21.95
C ARG A 16 -2.42 -22.87 -20.77
N TYR A 17 -3.52 -23.63 -20.81
CA TYR A 17 -3.76 -24.69 -19.84
C TYR A 17 -2.52 -25.59 -19.79
N THR A 18 -1.79 -25.54 -18.68
CA THR A 18 -0.59 -26.35 -18.47
C THR A 18 -0.99 -27.82 -18.47
N ARG A 19 -0.13 -28.70 -19.00
CA ARG A 19 -0.32 -30.16 -19.10
C ARG A 19 -0.56 -30.89 -17.77
N TYR A 20 -0.57 -30.17 -16.64
CA TYR A 20 -1.12 -30.66 -15.40
C TYR A 20 -2.64 -30.72 -15.51
N SER A 21 -3.14 -31.77 -16.19
CA SER A 21 -4.47 -32.26 -15.85
C SER A 21 -4.46 -32.46 -14.35
N LYS A 22 -5.28 -31.67 -13.65
CA LYS A 22 -5.50 -31.84 -12.22
C LYS A 22 -5.94 -33.30 -12.09
N LYS A 23 -5.06 -34.19 -11.63
CA LYS A 23 -5.46 -35.56 -11.33
C LYS A 23 -6.69 -35.41 -10.46
N ALA A 24 -7.77 -36.11 -10.80
CA ALA A 24 -8.97 -36.15 -9.97
C ALA A 24 -8.53 -36.66 -8.60
N GLY A 25 -8.14 -35.73 -7.74
CA GLY A 25 -7.71 -36.02 -6.40
C GLY A 25 -8.89 -36.69 -5.74
N VAL A 26 -8.63 -37.82 -5.09
CA VAL A 26 -9.61 -38.42 -4.17
C VAL A 26 -10.04 -37.28 -3.26
N LEU A 27 -11.30 -36.85 -3.41
CA LEU A 27 -11.85 -35.82 -2.53
C LEU A 27 -11.72 -36.37 -1.10
N PRO A 28 -11.21 -35.59 -0.15
CA PRO A 28 -11.25 -35.99 1.25
C PRO A 28 -12.69 -36.29 1.61
N ASP A 29 -12.93 -37.39 2.33
CA ASP A 29 -14.27 -37.75 2.78
C ASP A 29 -14.77 -36.63 3.70
N LEU A 30 -15.74 -35.86 3.21
CA LEU A 30 -16.31 -34.76 3.97
C LEU A 30 -17.27 -35.35 5.02
N PRO A 31 -17.31 -34.77 6.23
CA PRO A 31 -18.31 -35.16 7.21
C PRO A 31 -19.71 -34.98 6.60
N ARG A 32 -20.46 -36.08 6.56
CA ARG A 32 -21.84 -36.13 6.02
C ARG A 32 -22.86 -35.60 7.01
N VAL A 33 -22.43 -35.33 8.24
CA VAL A 33 -23.24 -34.71 9.28
C VAL A 33 -23.24 -33.22 8.99
N PRO A 34 -24.42 -32.59 8.77
CA PRO A 34 -24.47 -31.15 8.63
C PRO A 34 -23.88 -30.50 9.90
N PRO A 35 -23.18 -29.36 9.77
CA PRO A 35 -22.79 -28.61 10.95
C PRO A 35 -24.04 -28.36 11.81
N PRO A 36 -23.89 -28.33 13.14
CA PRO A 36 -24.97 -27.91 14.02
C PRO A 36 -25.59 -26.62 13.48
N GLU A 37 -26.92 -26.51 13.58
CA GLU A 37 -27.62 -25.30 13.19
C GLU A 37 -26.94 -24.09 13.85
N TRP A 38 -26.57 -23.11 13.04
CA TRP A 38 -25.92 -21.92 13.56
C TRP A 38 -26.88 -21.24 14.53
N GLN A 39 -26.50 -21.23 15.81
CA GLN A 39 -27.18 -20.43 16.82
C GLN A 39 -26.35 -19.18 17.07
N PRO A 40 -26.97 -17.98 17.12
CA PRO A 40 -26.30 -16.81 17.62
C PRO A 40 -25.69 -17.12 18.98
N LEU A 41 -24.45 -16.72 19.22
CA LEU A 41 -23.89 -16.76 20.56
C LEU A 41 -24.86 -16.01 21.49
N PRO A 42 -25.29 -16.62 22.62
CA PRO A 42 -26.14 -15.93 23.55
C PRO A 42 -25.39 -14.70 24.07
N ILE A 43 -25.80 -13.51 23.60
CA ILE A 43 -25.30 -12.25 24.15
C ILE A 43 -25.95 -12.15 25.52
N ASN A 44 -25.19 -12.50 26.56
CA ASN A 44 -25.62 -12.31 27.94
C ASN A 44 -25.53 -10.80 28.26
N ASN A 45 -26.48 -10.04 27.71
CA ASN A 45 -26.70 -8.66 28.08
C ASN A 45 -27.60 -8.69 29.32
N PRO A 46 -27.12 -8.32 30.52
CA PRO A 46 -27.95 -8.31 31.73
C PRO A 46 -29.10 -7.29 31.66
N HIS A 47 -29.16 -6.48 30.60
CA HIS A 47 -30.25 -5.56 30.28
C HIS A 47 -30.91 -5.90 28.94
N LYS A 48 -32.11 -5.35 28.72
CA LYS A 48 -33.06 -5.72 27.66
C LYS A 48 -32.41 -6.08 26.32
N PHE A 49 -32.89 -7.18 25.73
CA PHE A 49 -32.46 -7.63 24.41
C PHE A 49 -32.67 -6.52 23.37
N GLY A 50 -31.62 -6.21 22.61
CA GLY A 50 -31.66 -5.22 21.52
C GLY A 50 -31.40 -3.76 21.95
N GLU A 51 -31.21 -3.46 23.24
CA GLU A 51 -30.86 -2.11 23.67
C GLU A 51 -29.33 -1.93 23.77
N PRO A 52 -28.77 -0.87 23.17
CA PRO A 52 -27.34 -0.56 23.29
C PRO A 52 -27.01 -0.16 24.73
N GLN A 53 -25.91 -0.71 25.26
CA GLN A 53 -25.38 -0.33 26.56
C GLN A 53 -24.65 1.01 26.46
N ILE A 54 -25.37 2.09 26.71
CA ILE A 54 -24.82 3.45 26.71
C ILE A 54 -24.50 3.86 28.17
N PRO A 55 -23.30 4.37 28.46
CA PRO A 55 -22.95 4.82 29.81
C PRO A 55 -23.93 5.87 30.35
N LYS A 56 -24.24 5.77 31.64
CA LYS A 56 -25.13 6.73 32.32
C LYS A 56 -24.57 8.14 32.19
N GLY A 57 -25.42 9.09 31.80
CA GLY A 57 -25.05 10.49 31.59
C GLY A 57 -24.64 10.84 30.16
N THR A 58 -24.55 9.85 29.26
CA THR A 58 -24.36 10.12 27.82
C THR A 58 -25.69 10.56 27.21
N ASP A 59 -25.67 11.70 26.50
CA ASP A 59 -26.82 12.15 25.74
C ASP A 59 -27.00 11.30 24.46
N ILE A 60 -27.96 10.39 24.48
CA ILE A 60 -28.28 9.50 23.36
C ILE A 60 -28.79 10.30 22.14
N GLY A 61 -29.38 11.48 22.37
CA GLY A 61 -29.86 12.37 21.31
C GLY A 61 -28.75 13.13 20.60
N SER A 62 -27.53 13.13 21.16
CA SER A 62 -26.37 13.82 20.60
C SER A 62 -25.46 12.83 19.87
N PRO A 63 -25.35 12.92 18.52
CA PRO A 63 -24.42 12.11 17.75
C PRO A 63 -22.97 12.30 18.19
N VAL A 64 -22.63 13.50 18.67
CA VAL A 64 -21.28 13.82 19.17
C VAL A 64 -21.01 13.07 20.47
N ALA A 65 -21.94 13.07 21.42
CA ALA A 65 -21.78 12.34 22.67
C ALA A 65 -21.66 10.82 22.45
N LEU A 66 -22.34 10.28 21.43
CA LEU A 66 -22.19 8.88 21.03
C LEU A 66 -20.85 8.60 20.36
N PHE A 67 -20.33 9.54 19.56
CA PHE A 67 -19.01 9.43 18.93
C PHE A 67 -17.89 9.41 19.97
N ASP A 68 -17.98 10.30 20.98
CA ASP A 68 -17.00 10.42 22.06
C ASP A 68 -16.88 9.14 22.92
N LEU A 69 -17.89 8.25 22.90
CA LEU A 69 -17.81 6.93 23.55
C LEU A 69 -16.76 6.01 22.92
N PHE A 70 -16.48 6.18 21.62
CA PHE A 70 -15.57 5.33 20.86
C PHE A 70 -14.25 6.01 20.53
N PHE A 71 -14.27 7.34 20.41
CA PHE A 71 -13.12 8.15 20.04
C PHE A 71 -12.92 9.24 21.08
N ASP A 72 -12.22 8.90 22.15
CA ASP A 72 -11.79 9.89 23.13
C ASP A 72 -10.74 10.85 22.55
N ALA A 73 -10.55 11.97 23.22
CA ALA A 73 -9.59 12.99 22.81
C ALA A 73 -8.15 12.42 22.71
N ASP A 74 -7.79 11.51 23.62
CA ASP A 74 -6.45 10.90 23.65
C ASP A 74 -6.17 10.04 22.42
N VAL A 75 -7.17 9.27 21.95
CA VAL A 75 -7.09 8.48 20.73
C VAL A 75 -6.96 9.40 19.52
N LEU A 76 -7.76 10.47 19.46
CA LEU A 76 -7.69 11.43 18.36
C LEU A 76 -6.33 12.14 18.32
N ASP A 77 -5.79 12.53 19.47
CA ASP A 77 -4.47 13.15 19.59
C ASP A 77 -3.35 12.20 19.14
N ARG A 78 -3.44 10.91 19.50
CA ARG A 78 -2.48 9.91 19.03
C ARG A 78 -2.53 9.73 17.52
N VAL A 79 -3.72 9.67 16.94
CA VAL A 79 -3.89 9.57 15.48
C VAL A 79 -3.31 10.80 14.78
N ALA A 80 -3.60 11.99 15.30
CA ALA A 80 -3.06 13.24 14.78
C ALA A 80 -1.53 13.26 14.86
N HIS A 81 -0.95 12.86 15.99
CA HIS A 81 0.49 12.78 16.18
C HIS A 81 1.16 11.84 15.17
N ILE A 82 0.58 10.65 14.95
CA ILE A 82 1.08 9.68 13.98
C ILE A 82 1.02 10.26 12.56
N GLN A 83 -0.09 10.88 12.18
CA GLN A 83 -0.25 11.49 10.86
C GLN A 83 0.78 12.59 10.62
N ILE A 84 0.97 13.50 11.60
CA ILE A 84 1.96 14.57 11.52
C ILE A 84 3.38 14.00 11.41
N SER A 85 3.69 12.97 12.19
CA SER A 85 4.98 12.28 12.16
C SER A 85 5.27 11.62 10.81
N MET A 86 4.28 10.96 10.21
CA MET A 86 4.43 10.38 8.87
C MET A 86 4.66 11.48 7.82
N LEU A 87 3.83 12.53 7.83
CA LEU A 87 3.94 13.63 6.86
C LEU A 87 5.29 14.35 6.93
N SER A 88 5.82 14.56 8.13
CA SER A 88 7.14 15.18 8.30
C SER A 88 8.26 14.29 7.76
N THR A 89 8.16 12.97 7.96
CA THR A 89 9.12 11.99 7.44
C THR A 89 9.13 11.97 5.91
N TRP A 90 7.94 11.91 5.28
CA TRP A 90 7.81 11.97 3.82
C TRP A 90 8.39 13.27 3.25
N ARG A 91 8.05 14.41 3.86
CA ARG A 91 8.60 15.71 3.45
C ARG A 91 10.12 15.73 3.53
N GLN A 92 10.71 15.16 4.59
CA GLN A 92 12.15 15.11 4.74
C GLN A 92 12.81 14.23 3.66
N ALA A 93 12.21 13.08 3.34
CA ALA A 93 12.69 12.20 2.28
C ALA A 93 12.67 12.90 0.90
N ASP A 94 11.62 13.64 0.59
CA ASP A 94 11.51 14.41 -0.66
C ASP A 94 12.57 15.51 -0.74
N CYS A 95 12.78 16.26 0.36
CA CYS A 95 13.83 17.27 0.42
C CYS A 95 15.23 16.67 0.20
N GLN A 96 15.53 15.53 0.82
CA GLN A 96 16.80 14.82 0.63
C GLN A 96 16.98 14.32 -0.81
N HIS A 97 15.91 13.80 -1.42
CA HIS A 97 15.93 13.38 -2.82
C HIS A 97 16.24 14.57 -3.75
N GLN A 98 15.56 15.71 -3.56
CA GLN A 98 15.80 16.91 -4.35
C GLN A 98 17.23 17.44 -4.23
N GLN A 99 17.78 17.48 -3.01
CA GLN A 99 19.17 17.90 -2.79
C GLN A 99 20.17 16.98 -3.50
N ARG A 100 19.92 15.67 -3.50
CA ARG A 100 20.78 14.70 -4.18
C ARG A 100 20.76 14.87 -5.70
N VAL A 101 19.58 15.11 -6.27
CA VAL A 101 19.41 15.37 -7.70
C VAL A 101 20.09 16.69 -8.09
N ALA A 102 19.86 17.76 -7.32
CA ALA A 102 20.49 19.06 -7.54
C ALA A 102 22.03 18.99 -7.43
N GLY A 103 22.55 18.28 -6.43
CA GLY A 103 23.99 18.06 -6.26
C GLY A 103 24.61 17.26 -7.42
N SER A 104 23.92 16.22 -7.90
CA SER A 104 24.34 15.43 -9.06
C SER A 104 24.39 16.27 -10.35
N LEU A 105 23.38 17.12 -10.56
CA LEU A 105 23.35 18.08 -11.68
C LEU A 105 24.48 19.10 -11.60
N HIS A 106 24.72 19.67 -10.42
CA HIS A 106 25.81 20.64 -10.21
C HIS A 106 27.20 19.99 -10.42
N HIS A 107 27.39 18.76 -9.96
CA HIS A 107 28.62 18.01 -10.17
C HIS A 107 28.85 17.70 -11.66
N ARG A 108 27.81 17.29 -12.39
CA ARG A 108 27.89 17.07 -13.84
C ARG A 108 28.20 18.36 -14.61
N GLN A 109 27.55 19.48 -14.28
CA GLN A 109 27.84 20.76 -14.93
C GLN A 109 29.26 21.26 -14.63
N SER A 110 29.73 21.08 -13.40
CA SER A 110 31.10 21.43 -13.02
C SER A 110 32.12 20.58 -13.76
N SER A 111 31.89 19.27 -13.88
CA SER A 111 32.75 18.35 -14.64
C SER A 111 32.81 18.72 -16.14
N ILE A 112 31.67 19.06 -16.75
CA ILE A 112 31.61 19.53 -18.13
C ILE A 112 32.39 20.85 -18.30
N ARG A 113 32.22 21.81 -17.38
CA ARG A 113 32.96 23.08 -17.41
C ARG A 113 34.47 22.89 -17.25
N THR A 114 34.91 21.99 -16.37
CA THR A 114 36.34 21.68 -16.20
C THR A 114 36.92 21.03 -17.45
N LEU A 115 36.19 20.12 -18.10
CA LEU A 115 36.61 19.51 -19.36
C LEU A 115 36.68 20.54 -20.50
N GLN A 116 35.73 21.48 -20.57
CA GLN A 116 35.78 22.59 -21.53
C GLN A 116 36.99 23.51 -21.29
N LEU A 117 37.30 23.85 -20.03
CA LEU A 117 38.47 24.67 -19.70
C LEU A 117 39.81 23.97 -20.03
N LEU A 118 39.91 22.66 -19.82
CA LEU A 118 41.07 21.85 -20.22
C LEU A 118 41.25 21.80 -21.74
N SER A 119 40.17 21.89 -22.52
CA SER A 119 40.23 21.94 -23.99
C SER A 119 40.63 23.31 -24.57
N ILE A 120 40.66 24.37 -23.75
CA ILE A 120 41.00 25.74 -24.16
C ILE A 120 42.44 26.12 -23.73
N TRP A 121 43.15 25.27 -22.99
CA TRP A 121 44.54 25.54 -22.61
C TRP A 121 45.46 25.50 -23.84
N PRO A 122 46.13 26.59 -24.24
CA PRO A 122 47.05 26.55 -25.37
C PRO A 122 48.29 25.73 -24.97
N SER A 123 48.53 24.66 -25.72
CA SER A 123 49.80 23.92 -25.71
C SER A 123 50.94 24.89 -26.03
N THR A 124 51.56 25.45 -25.00
CA THR A 124 52.70 26.34 -25.11
C THR A 124 53.88 25.70 -24.41
N ARG A 125 54.71 25.04 -25.23
CA ARG A 125 56.19 25.00 -25.22
C ARG A 125 56.71 23.60 -25.54
N SER A 126 57.21 23.49 -26.76
CA SER A 126 58.43 22.71 -27.00
C SER A 126 59.53 23.73 -27.31
N PRO A 127 60.59 23.86 -26.50
CA PRO A 127 61.73 24.68 -26.88
C PRO A 127 62.55 23.87 -27.89
N ARG A 128 62.64 24.37 -29.13
CA ARG A 128 63.55 23.84 -30.13
C ARG A 128 64.74 24.79 -30.22
N TRP A 129 65.91 24.22 -29.93
CA TRP A 129 67.24 24.82 -30.08
C TRP A 129 67.48 25.28 -31.52
#